data_AF-A0A842LW14-F1
#
_entry.id   AF-A0A842LW14-F1
#
_cell.length_a   1.000
_cell.length_b   1.000
_cell.length_c   1.000
_cell.angle_alpha   90.00
_cell.angle_beta   90.00
_cell.angle_gamma   90.00
#
_symmetry.space_group_name_H-M   'P 1'
#
loop_
_entity.id
_entity.type
_entity.pdbx_description
1 polymer ?
#
loop_
_entity_poly.entity_id
_entity_poly.type
_entity_poly.pdbx_seq_one_letter_code
_entity_poly.pdbx_strand_id
1 'polypeptide(L)'
;MLKKDCECKQIKKEGRTMGNFADEISKVMEGRSFEKVALQSLIEIFGENNTQSLVFHMGGEAVFKDPELFEKKIRVLFRDGADLILNHIIYNALRTKNTRR
;
A
#
# COMPACT_ATOMS: atom_id res chain seq x y z
N MET A 1 37.35 28.52 -11.99
CA MET A 1 36.41 27.55 -12.61
C MET A 1 36.45 26.26 -11.81
N LEU A 2 35.59 26.10 -10.81
CA LEU A 2 35.47 24.86 -10.04
C LEU A 2 34.41 23.96 -10.70
N LYS A 3 34.87 22.79 -11.16
CA LYS A 3 34.05 21.72 -11.73
C LYS A 3 33.05 21.24 -10.68
N LYS A 4 31.77 21.29 -11.01
CA LYS A 4 30.67 20.68 -10.24
C LYS A 4 30.52 19.24 -10.70
N ASP A 5 31.19 18.32 -10.02
CA ASP A 5 30.88 16.91 -10.15
C ASP A 5 29.75 16.61 -9.17
N CYS A 6 28.52 16.83 -9.63
CA CYS A 6 27.31 16.38 -8.94
C CYS A 6 27.14 14.90 -9.29
N GLU A 7 27.68 14.03 -8.44
CA GLU A 7 27.42 12.59 -8.51
C GLU A 7 25.93 12.35 -8.26
N CYS A 8 25.16 12.28 -9.34
CA CYS A 8 23.82 11.70 -9.34
C CYS A 8 23.96 10.21 -9.02
N LYS A 9 23.94 9.88 -7.73
CA LYS A 9 23.76 8.52 -7.25
C LYS A 9 22.47 8.00 -7.87
N GLN A 10 22.64 7.10 -8.82
CA GLN A 10 21.55 6.32 -9.39
C GLN A 10 20.88 5.57 -8.25
N ILE A 11 19.76 6.10 -7.76
CA ILE A 11 18.85 5.34 -6.93
C ILE A 11 18.34 4.25 -7.86
N LYS A 12 18.92 3.05 -7.73
CA LYS A 12 18.38 1.83 -8.31
C LYS A 12 16.92 1.77 -7.86
N LYS A 13 16.02 2.10 -8.78
CA LYS A 13 14.63 1.65 -8.71
C LYS A 13 14.70 0.14 -8.91
N GLU A 14 15.10 -0.57 -7.85
CA GLU A 14 14.74 -1.97 -7.73
C GLU A 14 13.22 -1.94 -7.75
N GLY A 15 12.65 -2.24 -8.92
CA GLY A 15 11.33 -2.83 -9.01
C GLY A 15 11.41 -4.10 -8.21
N ARG A 16 11.27 -3.97 -6.89
CA ARG A 16 10.96 -5.09 -6.02
C ARG A 16 9.62 -5.55 -6.55
N THR A 17 9.63 -6.60 -7.35
CA THR A 17 8.48 -7.48 -7.47
C THR A 17 8.26 -7.96 -6.05
N MET A 18 7.48 -7.19 -5.28
CA MET A 18 7.07 -7.59 -3.94
C MET A 18 6.43 -8.97 -4.13
N GLY A 19 6.72 -9.87 -3.20
CA GLY A 19 5.99 -11.12 -3.15
C GLY A 19 4.49 -10.82 -3.07
N ASN A 20 3.68 -11.85 -3.32
CA ASN A 20 2.23 -11.80 -3.17
C ASN A 20 1.82 -10.89 -1.98
N PHE A 21 1.10 -9.79 -2.26
CA PHE A 21 0.78 -8.77 -1.25
C PHE A 21 0.05 -9.41 -0.07
N ALA A 22 -0.84 -10.37 -0.35
CA ALA A 22 -1.56 -11.10 0.68
C ALA A 22 -0.62 -11.86 1.64
N ASP A 23 0.45 -12.46 1.12
CA ASP A 23 1.44 -13.16 1.95
C ASP A 23 2.25 -12.17 2.81
N GLU A 24 2.65 -11.04 2.23
CA GLU A 24 3.43 -10.03 2.96
C GLU A 24 2.60 -9.35 4.04
N ILE A 25 1.37 -8.95 3.73
CA ILE A 25 0.51 -8.26 4.69
C ILE A 25 0.07 -9.19 5.82
N SER A 26 -0.14 -10.48 5.54
CA SER A 26 -0.47 -11.49 6.56
C SER A 26 0.66 -11.63 7.60
N LYS A 27 1.93 -11.60 7.16
CA LYS A 27 3.10 -11.62 8.07
C LYS A 27 3.23 -10.34 8.90
N VAL A 28 2.88 -9.19 8.33
CA VAL A 28 3.03 -7.90 9.01
C VAL A 28 1.88 -7.62 9.99
N MET A 29 0.69 -8.14 9.71
CA MET A 29 -0.54 -7.85 10.44
C MET A 29 -0.83 -8.80 11.62
N GLU A 30 0.14 -9.62 12.07
CA GLU A 30 0.01 -10.45 13.28
C GLU A 30 -0.59 -9.65 14.47
N GLY A 31 -1.86 -9.93 14.79
CA GLY A 31 -2.60 -9.28 15.88
C GLY A 31 -3.18 -7.89 15.58
N ARG A 32 -3.23 -7.44 14.31
CA ARG A 32 -3.78 -6.13 13.91
C ARG A 32 -4.86 -6.27 12.85
N SER A 33 -5.80 -5.33 12.82
CA SER A 33 -6.86 -5.28 11.80
C SER A 33 -6.29 -4.74 10.49
N PHE A 34 -6.23 -5.60 9.46
CA PHE A 34 -5.87 -5.24 8.08
C PHE A 34 -6.73 -4.09 7.56
N GLU A 35 -8.05 -4.21 7.75
CA GLU A 35 -9.05 -3.20 7.40
C GLU A 35 -8.67 -1.80 7.87
N LYS A 36 -8.32 -1.62 9.15
CA LYS A 36 -7.95 -0.31 9.68
C LYS A 36 -6.73 0.28 8.98
N VAL A 37 -5.71 -0.53 8.71
CA VAL A 37 -4.48 -0.08 8.05
C VAL A 37 -4.74 0.24 6.57
N ALA A 38 -5.51 -0.60 5.89
CA ALA A 38 -5.87 -0.40 4.50
C ALA A 38 -6.73 0.86 4.33
N LEU A 39 -7.79 1.03 5.14
CA LEU A 39 -8.64 2.22 5.12
C LEU A 39 -7.85 3.49 5.42
N GLN A 40 -7.04 3.50 6.47
CA GLN A 40 -6.21 4.66 6.80
C GLN A 40 -5.28 5.03 5.64
N SER A 41 -4.67 4.02 5.00
CA SER A 41 -3.78 4.24 3.86
C SER A 41 -4.53 4.77 2.64
N LEU A 42 -5.75 4.28 2.38
CA LEU A 42 -6.59 4.79 1.29
C LEU A 42 -7.02 6.25 1.55
N ILE A 43 -7.37 6.58 2.79
CA ILE A 43 -7.69 7.96 3.19
C ILE A 43 -6.48 8.87 3.02
N GLU A 44 -5.28 8.42 3.37
CA GLU A 44 -4.04 9.19 3.15
C GLU A 44 -3.75 9.46 1.67
N ILE A 45 -4.05 8.49 0.78
CA ILE A 45 -3.78 8.62 -0.66
C ILE A 45 -4.86 9.45 -1.35
N PHE A 46 -6.14 9.15 -1.10
CA PHE A 46 -7.26 9.65 -1.89
C PHE A 46 -8.09 10.71 -1.16
N GLY A 47 -7.93 10.84 0.15
CA GLY A 47 -8.83 11.61 1.00
C GLY A 47 -10.07 10.84 1.40
N GLU A 48 -10.75 11.31 2.45
CA GLU A 48 -11.90 10.63 3.07
C GLU A 48 -13.08 10.45 2.09
N ASN A 49 -13.46 11.52 1.39
CA ASN A 49 -14.60 11.51 0.45
C ASN A 49 -14.41 10.50 -0.68
N ASN A 50 -13.21 10.45 -1.26
CA ASN A 50 -12.92 9.55 -2.37
C ASN A 50 -12.77 8.10 -1.89
N THR A 51 -12.31 7.89 -0.65
CA THR A 51 -12.18 6.55 -0.09
C THR A 51 -13.53 5.87 0.07
N GLN A 52 -14.57 6.59 0.50
CA GLN A 52 -15.93 6.01 0.59
C GLN A 52 -16.44 5.52 -0.77
N SER A 53 -16.29 6.34 -1.81
CA SER A 53 -16.64 5.94 -3.18
C SER A 53 -15.81 4.75 -3.65
N LEU A 54 -14.52 4.73 -3.33
CA LEU A 54 -13.64 3.60 -3.65
C LEU A 54 -14.11 2.30 -3.01
N VAL A 55 -14.40 2.32 -1.71
CA VAL A 55 -14.88 1.16 -0.95
C VAL A 55 -16.17 0.63 -1.56
N PHE A 56 -17.10 1.52 -1.91
CA PHE A 56 -18.31 1.14 -2.63
C PHE A 56 -18.00 0.42 -3.94
N HIS A 57 -17.11 0.97 -4.78
CA HIS A 57 -16.72 0.36 -6.05
C HIS A 57 -15.95 -0.96 -5.92
N MET A 58 -15.24 -1.18 -4.80
CA MET A 58 -14.57 -2.45 -4.54
C MET A 58 -15.55 -3.58 -4.16
N GLY A 59 -16.75 -3.24 -3.71
CA GLY A 59 -17.76 -4.20 -3.23
C GLY A 59 -18.05 -4.09 -1.73
N GLY A 60 -17.72 -2.96 -1.09
CA GLY A 60 -17.97 -2.68 0.31
C GLY A 60 -16.90 -3.21 1.26
N GLU A 61 -17.20 -3.16 2.56
CA GLU A 61 -16.26 -3.49 3.64
C GLU A 61 -15.82 -4.96 3.65
N ALA A 62 -16.60 -5.86 3.03
CA ALA A 62 -16.28 -7.28 2.96
C ALA A 62 -14.92 -7.54 2.28
N VAL A 63 -14.49 -6.65 1.39
CA VAL A 63 -13.20 -6.75 0.69
C VAL A 63 -12.01 -6.68 1.67
N PHE A 64 -12.15 -5.99 2.80
CA PHE A 64 -11.06 -5.88 3.78
C PHE A 64 -10.93 -7.09 4.71
N LYS A 65 -11.80 -8.09 4.60
CA LYS A 65 -11.69 -9.34 5.35
C LYS A 65 -10.73 -10.33 4.72
N ASP A 66 -10.44 -10.14 3.43
CA ASP A 66 -9.62 -11.03 2.61
C ASP A 66 -8.58 -10.20 1.84
N PRO A 67 -7.30 -10.21 2.27
CA PRO A 67 -6.24 -9.48 1.60
C PRO A 67 -6.03 -9.84 0.12
N GLU A 68 -6.29 -11.10 -0.28
CA GLU A 68 -6.18 -11.52 -1.68
C GLU A 68 -7.30 -10.89 -2.52
N LEU A 69 -8.52 -10.91 -2.00
CA LEU A 69 -9.65 -10.23 -2.63
C LEU A 69 -9.40 -8.73 -2.75
N PHE A 70 -8.88 -8.11 -1.70
CA PHE A 70 -8.50 -6.70 -1.71
C PHE A 70 -7.47 -6.39 -2.80
N GLU A 71 -6.37 -7.16 -2.85
CA GLU A 71 -5.35 -7.00 -3.88
C GLU A 71 -5.96 -7.09 -5.29
N LYS A 72 -6.78 -8.12 -5.52
CA LYS A 72 -7.44 -8.32 -6.82
C LYS A 72 -8.30 -7.12 -7.20
N LYS A 73 -9.06 -6.55 -6.26
CA LYS A 73 -9.91 -5.37 -6.51
C LYS A 73 -9.08 -4.13 -6.83
N ILE A 74 -8.02 -3.88 -6.08
CA ILE A 74 -7.11 -2.76 -6.32
C ILE A 74 -6.44 -2.88 -7.70
N ARG A 75 -5.96 -4.07 -8.07
CA ARG A 75 -5.37 -4.33 -9.39
C ARG A 75 -6.36 -4.10 -10.54
N VAL A 76 -7.62 -4.50 -10.37
CA VAL A 76 -8.66 -4.27 -11.38
C VAL A 76 -8.97 -2.78 -11.54
N LEU A 77 -9.06 -2.03 -10.45
CA LEU A 77 -9.44 -0.62 -10.47
C LEU A 77 -8.31 0.29 -10.98
N PHE A 78 -7.07 0.05 -10.53
CA PHE A 78 -5.95 0.96 -10.74
C PHE A 78 -4.91 0.47 -11.74
N ARG A 79 -4.99 -0.79 -12.18
CA ARG A 79 -4.06 -1.41 -13.14
C ARG A 79 -2.61 -1.15 -12.74
N ASP A 80 -1.86 -0.43 -13.55
CA ASP A 80 -0.44 -0.13 -13.32
C ASP A 80 -0.20 0.72 -12.07
N GLY A 81 -1.21 1.48 -11.62
CA GLY A 81 -1.17 2.25 -10.38
C GLY A 81 -1.39 1.42 -9.12
N ALA A 82 -1.82 0.17 -9.24
CA ALA A 82 -2.15 -0.69 -8.11
C ALA A 82 -0.93 -0.96 -7.22
N ASP A 83 0.23 -1.21 -7.83
CA ASP A 83 1.44 -1.54 -7.07
C ASP A 83 1.85 -0.40 -6.13
N LEU A 84 1.68 0.87 -6.53
CA LEU A 84 1.96 2.02 -5.67
C LEU A 84 1.08 2.02 -4.41
N ILE A 85 -0.19 1.69 -4.58
CA ILE A 85 -1.17 1.65 -3.48
C ILE A 85 -0.86 0.49 -2.53
N LEU A 86 -0.66 -0.71 -3.08
CA LEU A 86 -0.35 -1.91 -2.30
C LEU A 86 0.96 -1.75 -1.52
N ASN A 87 1.98 -1.17 -2.15
CA ASN A 87 3.26 -0.87 -1.51
C ASN A 87 3.11 0.16 -0.38
N HIS A 88 2.29 1.19 -0.57
CA HIS A 88 2.01 2.19 0.47
C HIS A 88 1.33 1.56 1.68
N ILE A 89 0.37 0.64 1.46
CA ILE A 89 -0.30 -0.10 2.54
C ILE A 89 0.69 -0.96 3.32
N ILE A 90 1.56 -1.72 2.64
CA ILE A 90 2.60 -2.51 3.32
C ILE A 90 3.55 -1.61 4.11
N TYR A 91 3.99 -0.50 3.51
CA TYR A 91 4.83 0.49 4.19
C TYR A 91 4.17 1.03 5.45
N ASN A 92 2.89 1.39 5.40
CA ASN A 92 2.15 1.87 6.56
C ASN A 92 1.94 0.77 7.62
N ALA A 93 1.70 -0.47 7.21
CA ALA A 93 1.62 -1.61 8.11
C ALA A 93 2.93 -1.81 8.88
N LEU A 94 4.08 -1.67 8.21
CA LEU A 94 5.41 -1.74 8.82
C LEU A 94 5.72 -0.53 9.71
N ARG A 95 5.42 0.68 9.24
CA ARG A 95 5.67 1.94 9.97
C ARG A 95 4.94 1.96 11.31
N THR A 96 3.65 1.62 11.30
CA THR A 96 2.82 1.58 12.50
C THR A 96 3.18 0.45 13.47
N LYS A 97 3.93 -0.57 13.03
CA LYS A 97 4.49 -1.61 13.92
C LYS A 97 5.59 -1.04 14.81
N ASN A 98 6.40 -0.13 14.29
CA ASN A 98 7.60 0.38 14.96
C ASN A 98 7.32 1.53 15.94
N THR A 99 6.15 2.18 15.87
CA THR A 99 5.81 3.33 16.74
C THR A 99 5.36 2.93 18.15
N ARG A 100 5.26 1.63 18.47
CA ARG A 100 4.92 1.13 19.83
C ARG A 100 6.15 0.62 20.60
N ARG A 101 7.30 1.30 20.50
CA ARG A 101 8.49 1.00 21.31
C ARG A 101 8.91 2.21 22.11
#